data_AF-A0A959F1P4-F1
#
_entry.id   AF-A0A959F1P4-F1
#
_cell.length_a   1.000
_cell.length_b   1.000
_cell.length_c   1.000
_cell.angle_alpha   90.00
_cell.angle_beta   90.00
_cell.angle_gamma   90.00
#
_symmetry.space_group_name_H-M   'P 1'
#
loop_
_entity.id
_entity.type
_entity.pdbx_description
1 polymer ?
#
loop_
_entity_poly.entity_id
_entity_poly.type
_entity_poly.pdbx_seq_one_letter_code
_entity_poly.pdbx_strand_id
1 'polypeptide(L)'
;GDKVQLLPRANISMQGQHMVMNAGTNFRFVLSEYANVALHLGGWVRPVRDELDEFGIDAVVAMIGVEYSNVLFGFSYDANLNDLTNSRQGQGAFEISVAYLGEYENDAVLCPKF
;
A
#
# COMPACT_ATOMS: atom_id res chain seq x y z
N GLY A 1 4.49 -11.62 -18.90
CA GLY A 1 4.96 -10.22 -18.68
C GLY A 1 6.11 -10.23 -17.69
N ASP A 2 6.62 -9.08 -17.26
CA ASP A 2 7.63 -9.04 -16.19
C ASP A 2 7.04 -9.66 -14.91
N LYS A 3 7.75 -10.66 -14.36
CA LYS A 3 7.28 -11.43 -13.20
C LYS A 3 7.28 -10.62 -11.89
N VAL A 4 7.94 -9.47 -11.89
CA VAL A 4 8.02 -8.54 -10.76
C VAL A 4 7.71 -7.15 -11.25
N GLN A 5 6.81 -6.46 -10.57
CA GLN A 5 6.40 -5.09 -10.86
C GLN A 5 6.63 -4.21 -9.64
N LEU A 6 7.14 -3.01 -9.85
CA LEU A 6 7.29 -1.99 -8.82
C LEU A 6 6.09 -1.04 -8.91
N LEU A 7 5.40 -0.84 -7.78
CA LEU A 7 4.16 -0.09 -7.67
C LEU A 7 4.34 1.02 -6.61
N PRO A 8 4.82 2.21 -7.00
CA PRO A 8 4.93 3.33 -6.08
C PRO A 8 3.53 3.71 -5.54
N ARG A 9 3.44 4.05 -4.25
CA ARG A 9 2.18 4.39 -3.60
C ARG A 9 2.36 5.62 -2.72
N ALA A 10 1.42 6.54 -2.83
CA ALA A 10 1.26 7.67 -1.94
C ALA A 10 -0.23 7.86 -1.62
N ASN A 11 -0.56 8.08 -0.36
CA ASN A 11 -1.88 8.48 0.11
C ASN A 11 -1.72 9.68 1.04
N ILE A 12 -2.50 10.74 0.85
CA ILE A 12 -2.46 11.96 1.68
C ILE A 12 -3.87 12.23 2.18
N SER A 13 -4.01 12.41 3.48
CA SER A 13 -5.25 12.71 4.18
C SER A 13 -5.09 14.00 4.98
N MET A 14 -6.07 14.90 4.92
CA MET A 14 -6.04 16.19 5.60
C MET A 14 -7.35 16.40 6.38
N GLN A 15 -7.25 16.82 7.63
CA GLN A 15 -8.40 17.17 8.47
C GLN A 15 -8.06 18.44 9.28
N GLY A 16 -8.61 19.58 8.85
CA GLY A 16 -8.27 20.87 9.47
C GLY A 16 -6.78 21.17 9.33
N GLN A 17 -6.10 21.42 10.46
CA GLN A 17 -4.66 21.65 10.49
C GLN A 17 -3.83 20.35 10.47
N HIS A 18 -4.45 19.20 10.73
CA HIS A 18 -3.75 17.91 10.74
C HIS A 18 -3.61 17.32 9.34
N MET A 19 -2.46 16.72 9.07
CA MET A 19 -2.19 15.99 7.83
C MET A 19 -1.48 14.68 8.14
N VAL A 20 -1.86 13.63 7.40
CA VAL A 20 -1.20 12.32 7.44
C VAL A 20 -0.94 11.86 6.01
N MET A 21 0.28 11.45 5.72
CA MET A 21 0.68 10.91 4.43
C MET A 21 1.27 9.51 4.62
N ASN A 22 0.91 8.54 3.78
CA ASN A 22 1.60 7.26 3.66
C ASN A 22 2.30 7.21 2.32
N ALA A 23 3.63 7.07 2.29
CA ALA A 23 4.40 7.09 1.06
C ALA A 23 5.45 5.97 1.02
N GLY A 24 5.56 5.31 -0.13
CA GLY A 24 6.54 4.25 -0.36
C GLY A 24 6.22 3.44 -1.60
N THR A 25 6.43 2.13 -1.55
CA THR A 25 6.25 1.27 -2.72
C THR A 25 5.79 -0.13 -2.36
N ASN A 26 5.08 -0.75 -3.28
CA ASN A 26 4.81 -2.17 -3.27
C ASN A 26 5.56 -2.86 -4.40
N PHE A 27 5.86 -4.13 -4.20
CA PHE A 27 6.33 -5.04 -5.23
C PHE A 27 5.27 -6.09 -5.44
N ARG A 28 4.87 -6.29 -6.69
CA ARG A 28 3.93 -7.33 -7.11
C ARG A 28 4.70 -8.45 -7.81
N PHE A 29 4.63 -9.64 -7.26
CA PHE A 29 5.25 -10.85 -7.79
C PHE A 29 4.17 -11.77 -8.35
N VAL A 30 4.18 -11.99 -9.66
CA VAL A 30 3.23 -12.90 -10.30
C VAL A 30 3.62 -14.34 -9.99
N LEU A 31 2.80 -15.03 -9.20
CA LEU A 31 3.05 -16.44 -8.82
C LEU A 31 2.52 -17.40 -9.89
N SER A 32 1.35 -17.09 -10.47
CA SER A 32 0.74 -17.87 -11.52
C SER A 32 -0.08 -16.98 -12.45
N GLU A 33 0.30 -16.92 -13.72
CA GLU A 33 -0.48 -16.24 -14.76
C GLU A 33 -1.77 -17.01 -15.08
N TYR A 34 -1.75 -18.35 -15.05
CA TYR A 34 -2.94 -19.17 -15.35
C TYR A 34 -4.02 -19.05 -14.27
N ALA A 35 -3.61 -19.03 -13.00
CA ALA A 35 -4.54 -18.90 -11.88
C ALA A 35 -4.80 -17.44 -11.48
N ASN A 36 -4.19 -16.47 -12.19
CA ASN A 36 -4.23 -15.03 -11.87
C ASN A 36 -3.92 -14.75 -10.38
N VAL A 37 -2.79 -15.27 -9.89
CA VAL A 37 -2.36 -15.07 -8.49
C VAL A 37 -1.07 -14.29 -8.43
N ALA A 38 -1.04 -13.25 -7.60
CA ALA A 38 0.16 -12.49 -7.31
C ALA A 38 0.34 -12.20 -5.81
N LEU A 39 1.59 -12.13 -5.38
CA LEU A 39 1.98 -11.72 -4.02
C LEU A 39 2.40 -10.25 -4.04
N HIS A 40 1.90 -9.48 -3.08
CA HIS A 40 2.29 -8.08 -2.85
C HIS A 40 3.12 -7.98 -1.58
N LEU A 41 4.26 -7.30 -1.66
CA LEU A 41 5.06 -6.90 -0.50
C LEU A 41 5.25 -5.39 -0.55
N GLY A 42 4.88 -4.69 0.52
CA GLY A 42 4.90 -3.23 0.57
C GLY A 42 5.58 -2.68 1.80
N GLY A 43 6.13 -1.48 1.63
CA GLY A 43 6.71 -0.70 2.72
C GLY A 43 6.44 0.78 2.52
N TRP A 44 6.01 1.46 3.57
CA TRP A 44 5.73 2.89 3.57
C TRP A 44 6.27 3.58 4.81
N VAL A 45 6.54 4.87 4.70
CA VAL A 45 6.75 5.76 5.84
C VAL A 45 5.52 6.65 5.99
N ARG A 46 5.21 7.04 7.22
CA ARG A 46 4.07 7.89 7.52
C ARG A 46 4.48 9.25 8.08
N PRO A 47 4.65 10.27 7.21
CA PRO A 47 4.79 11.63 7.67
C PRO A 47 3.46 12.20 8.19
N VAL A 48 3.54 12.96 9.26
CA VAL A 48 2.40 13.63 9.89
C VAL A 48 2.70 15.09 10.15
N ARG A 49 1.65 15.89 10.24
CA ARG A 49 1.71 17.28 10.65
C ARG A 49 0.57 17.62 11.60
N ASP A 50 0.89 18.36 12.65
CA ASP A 50 -0.04 18.74 13.72
C ASP A 50 -0.50 20.21 13.64
N GLU A 51 -1.25 20.66 14.64
CA GLU A 51 -1.77 22.02 14.79
C GLU A 51 -0.69 23.10 15.02
N LEU A 52 0.52 22.70 15.43
CA LEU A 52 1.67 23.60 15.59
C LEU A 52 2.47 23.72 14.29
N ASP A 53 2.00 23.12 13.20
CA ASP A 53 2.69 22.99 11.90
C ASP A 53 4.01 22.22 12.02
N GLU A 54 4.16 21.38 13.07
CA GLU A 54 5.33 20.53 13.26
C GLU A 54 5.23 19.29 12.36
N PHE A 55 6.29 19.04 11.60
CA PHE A 55 6.37 17.89 10.70
C PHE A 55 7.18 16.76 11.34
N GLY A 56 6.61 15.57 11.38
CA GLY A 56 7.24 14.38 11.93
C GLY A 56 7.03 13.14 11.07
N ILE A 57 7.77 12.08 11.39
CA ILE A 57 7.49 10.72 10.89
C ILE A 57 7.03 9.91 12.09
N ASP A 58 5.75 9.54 12.13
CA ASP A 58 5.18 8.85 13.29
C ASP A 58 5.27 7.33 13.17
N ALA A 59 5.33 6.77 11.95
CA ALA A 59 5.34 5.33 11.75
C ALA A 59 6.09 4.87 10.48
N VAL A 60 6.50 3.61 10.51
CA VAL A 60 6.88 2.81 9.35
C VAL A 60 5.88 1.67 9.21
N VAL A 61 5.41 1.43 7.99
CA VAL A 61 4.38 0.44 7.71
C VAL A 61 4.94 -0.66 6.84
N ALA A 62 4.69 -1.91 7.21
CA ALA A 62 4.95 -3.08 6.38
C ALA A 62 3.63 -3.71 5.93
N MET A 63 3.58 -4.20 4.69
CA MET A 63 2.40 -4.85 4.14
C MET A 63 2.73 -6.13 3.38
N ILE A 64 1.86 -7.11 3.53
CA ILE A 64 1.77 -8.28 2.67
C ILE A 64 0.35 -8.39 2.11
N GLY A 65 0.22 -8.84 0.86
CA GLY A 65 -1.08 -9.05 0.26
C GLY A 65 -1.08 -10.17 -0.77
N VAL A 66 -2.25 -10.78 -0.96
CA VAL A 66 -2.48 -11.78 -2.00
C VAL A 66 -3.53 -11.22 -2.95
N GLU A 67 -3.14 -11.12 -4.20
CA GLU A 67 -4.03 -10.80 -5.31
C GLU A 67 -4.52 -12.11 -5.94
N TYR A 68 -5.83 -12.25 -6.04
CA TYR A 68 -6.49 -13.35 -6.73
C TYR A 68 -7.46 -12.75 -7.75
N SER A 69 -7.23 -13.03 -9.03
CA SER A 69 -7.91 -12.39 -10.15
C SER A 69 -7.79 -10.87 -10.09
N ASN A 70 -8.88 -10.19 -9.74
CA ASN A 70 -9.06 -8.74 -9.69
C ASN A 70 -9.26 -8.23 -8.26
N VAL A 71 -9.04 -9.07 -7.24
CA VAL A 71 -9.20 -8.69 -5.82
C VAL A 71 -7.87 -8.87 -5.09
N LEU A 72 -7.45 -7.83 -4.39
CA LEU A 72 -6.30 -7.82 -3.50
C LEU A 72 -6.76 -7.85 -2.04
N PHE A 73 -6.36 -8.88 -1.31
CA PHE A 73 -6.48 -8.97 0.14
C PHE A 73 -5.14 -8.59 0.76
N GLY A 74 -5.11 -7.58 1.62
CA GLY A 74 -3.90 -7.07 2.24
C GLY A 74 -3.96 -7.10 3.75
N PHE A 75 -2.79 -7.25 4.37
CA PHE A 75 -2.56 -7.09 5.79
C PHE A 75 -1.37 -6.16 5.99
N SER A 76 -1.53 -5.13 6.81
CA SER A 76 -0.46 -4.19 7.17
C SER A 76 -0.26 -4.10 8.67
N TYR A 77 0.95 -3.73 9.05
CA TYR A 77 1.30 -3.36 10.41
C TYR A 77 2.02 -2.01 10.42
N ASP A 78 1.47 -1.07 11.17
CA ASP A 78 2.04 0.25 11.39
C ASP A 78 2.88 0.22 12.66
N ALA A 79 4.21 0.28 12.52
CA ALA A 79 5.12 0.37 13.65
C ALA A 79 5.36 1.85 14.00
N ASN A 80 4.83 2.30 15.14
CA ASN A 80 5.00 3.66 15.63
C ASN A 80 6.45 3.92 16.08
N LEU A 81 7.04 5.03 15.64
CA LEU A 81 8.41 5.43 15.96
C LEU A 81 8.51 6.25 17.25
N ASN A 82 7.45 6.94 17.66
CA ASN A 82 7.43 7.76 18.88
C ASN A 82 7.47 6.91 20.17
N ASP A 83 7.13 5.62 20.07
CA ASP A 83 7.28 4.65 21.15
C ASP A 83 8.74 4.31 21.49
N LEU A 84 9.71 4.64 20.60
CA LEU A 84 11.13 4.40 20.87
C LEU A 84 11.75 5.44 21.82
N THR A 85 11.16 6.63 21.97
CA THR A 85 11.84 7.77 22.61
C THR A 85 11.34 8.14 24.00
N ASN A 86 10.07 7.94 24.36
CA ASN A 86 9.59 8.45 25.66
C ASN A 86 8.58 7.60 26.45
N SER A 87 7.92 6.59 25.89
CA SER A 87 7.04 5.69 26.68
C SER A 87 6.71 4.44 25.88
N ARG A 88 6.96 3.26 26.46
CA ARG A 88 6.74 1.93 25.85
C ARG A 88 5.25 1.56 25.80
N GLN A 89 4.45 2.34 25.10
CA GLN A 89 3.02 2.11 24.98
C GLN A 89 2.75 1.62 23.57
N GLY A 90 3.34 0.48 23.20
CA GLY A 90 3.40 -0.10 21.85
C GLY A 90 2.12 0.04 21.03
N GLN A 91 1.95 1.20 20.41
CA GLN A 91 0.76 1.65 19.68
C GLN A 91 0.98 1.40 18.20
N GLY A 92 1.26 0.14 17.88
CA GLY A 92 1.16 -0.33 16.51
C GLY A 92 -0.27 -0.70 16.17
N ALA A 93 -0.65 -0.51 14.91
CA ALA A 93 -1.97 -0.90 14.40
C ALA A 93 -1.81 -2.04 13.39
N PHE A 94 -2.62 -3.09 13.56
CA PHE A 94 -2.83 -4.08 12.50
C PHE A 94 -4.02 -3.66 11.66
N GLU A 95 -3.85 -3.70 10.34
CA GLU A 95 -4.87 -3.32 9.39
C GLU A 95 -5.13 -4.46 8.41
N ILE A 96 -6.39 -4.59 8.00
CA ILE A 96 -6.83 -5.52 6.95
C ILE A 96 -7.44 -4.67 5.84
N SER A 97 -7.09 -4.97 4.60
CA SER A 97 -7.61 -4.27 3.43
C SER A 97 -8.13 -5.25 2.39
N VAL A 98 -9.16 -4.81 1.67
CA VAL A 98 -9.69 -5.48 0.48
C VAL A 98 -9.80 -4.42 -0.60
N ALA A 99 -9.23 -4.69 -1.77
CA ALA A 99 -9.27 -3.78 -2.91
C ALA A 99 -9.69 -4.52 -4.18
N TYR A 100 -10.64 -3.96 -4.90
CA TYR A 100 -10.99 -4.39 -6.24
C TYR A 100 -10.16 -3.60 -7.25
N LEU A 101 -9.37 -4.29 -8.08
CA LEU A 101 -8.40 -3.69 -9.01
C LEU A 101 -9.00 -3.36 -10.39
N GLY A 102 -10.28 -3.70 -10.60
CA GLY A 102 -10.94 -3.51 -11.89
C GLY A 102 -10.70 -4.67 -12.86
N GLU A 103 -11.46 -4.64 -13.96
CA GLU A 103 -11.21 -5.47 -15.13
C GLU A 103 -10.45 -4.60 -16.14
N TYR A 104 -9.27 -5.03 -16.56
CA TYR A 104 -8.55 -4.37 -17.65
C TYR A 104 -8.79 -5.17 -18.94
N GLU A 105 -9.81 -4.80 -19.70
CA GLU A 105 -9.94 -5.26 -21.08
C GLU A 105 -9.01 -4.43 -21.98
N ASN A 106 -8.01 -5.08 -22.54
CA ASN A 106 -7.11 -4.45 -23.50
C ASN A 106 -7.79 -4.41 -24.88
N ASP A 107 -8.77 -3.53 -25.06
CA ASP A 107 -9.46 -3.28 -26.33
C ASP A 107 -8.54 -2.73 -27.45
N ALA A 108 -7.25 -2.53 -27.15
CA ALA A 108 -6.24 -2.15 -28.14
C ALA A 108 -5.83 -3.28 -29.10
N VAL A 109 -6.38 -4.50 -28.97
CA VAL A 109 -6.26 -5.51 -30.02
C VAL A 109 -7.29 -5.20 -31.11
N LEU A 110 -6.90 -4.33 -32.05
CA LEU A 110 -7.52 -4.24 -33.38
C LEU A 110 -7.43 -5.62 -34.04
N CYS A 111 -8.39 -6.51 -33.77
CA CYS A 111 -8.58 -7.73 -34.54
C CYS A 111 -8.97 -7.30 -35.96
N PRO A 112 -8.10 -7.49 -36.97
CA PRO A 112 -8.47 -7.12 -38.34
C PRO A 112 -9.68 -7.97 -38.74
N LYS A 113 -10.76 -7.31 -39.15
CA LYS A 113 -11.88 -7.97 -39.82
C LYS A 113 -11.45 -8.22 -41.26
N PHE A 114 -11.41 -9.50 -41.65
CA PHE A 114 -11.34 -9.92 -43.05
C PHE A 114 -12.75 -10.23 -43.56
#